data_AF-A0A9X1PV75-F1
#
_entry.id   AF-A0A9X1PV75-F1
#
_cell.length_a   1.000
_cell.length_b   1.000
_cell.length_c   1.000
_cell.angle_alpha   90.00
_cell.angle_beta   90.00
_cell.angle_gamma   90.00
#
_symmetry.space_group_name_H-M   'P 1'
#
loop_
_entity.id
_entity.type
_entity.pdbx_description
1 polymer ?
#
loop_
_entity_poly.entity_id
_entity_poly.type
_entity_poly.pdbx_seq_one_letter_code
_entity_poly.pdbx_strand_id
1 'polypeptide(L)'
;MSHSFRIDAVLVQAVIAGALSFAHLHDLAEAAGQTGWKAWAYPVSVDLLLVAVWRRLRTERSRLAWFWFLVALVASLGANIATAGLLDLEHVPAWLRILVAGWPALAFLGGTLLAHQPTDHQPAPVVPPALIDHARKVATEHRTRTGTEIDTATLRARLGIPEDLAGAIVTQLA
;
A
#
# COMPACT_ATOMS: atom_id res chain seq x y z
N MET A 1 -1.59 7.84 -27.70
CA MET A 1 -0.82 8.77 -26.88
C MET A 1 0.26 7.97 -26.17
N SER A 2 1.49 8.05 -26.66
CA SER A 2 2.65 7.32 -26.13
C SER A 2 3.16 8.06 -24.90
N HIS A 3 2.97 7.50 -23.69
CA HIS A 3 3.65 7.99 -22.51
C HIS A 3 5.14 7.70 -22.66
N SER A 4 5.92 8.72 -23.03
CA SER A 4 7.36 8.64 -23.04
C SER A 4 7.83 8.51 -21.59
N PHE A 5 8.40 7.35 -21.22
CA PHE A 5 9.05 7.14 -19.93
C PHE A 5 10.24 8.10 -19.85
N ARG A 6 10.03 9.28 -19.24
CA ARG A 6 11.14 10.13 -18.83
C ARG A 6 11.85 9.38 -17.71
N ILE A 7 12.98 8.77 -18.04
CA ILE A 7 13.94 8.27 -17.06
C ILE A 7 14.42 9.50 -16.29
N ASP A 8 13.78 9.74 -15.15
CA ASP A 8 14.09 10.84 -14.24
C ASP A 8 15.44 10.53 -13.58
N ALA A 9 16.29 11.54 -13.40
CA ALA A 9 17.56 11.39 -12.68
C ALA A 9 17.33 10.80 -11.27
N VAL A 10 16.18 11.09 -10.67
CA VAL A 10 15.74 10.51 -9.39
C VAL A 10 15.48 9.00 -9.52
N LEU A 11 14.91 8.54 -10.64
CA LEU A 11 14.68 7.11 -10.90
C LEU A 11 16.01 6.37 -11.05
N VAL A 12 16.96 6.95 -11.80
CA VAL A 12 18.31 6.40 -11.96
C VAL A 12 19.02 6.32 -10.61
N GLN A 13 18.95 7.39 -9.81
CA GLN A 13 19.52 7.42 -8.46
C GLN A 13 18.88 6.37 -7.53
N ALA A 14 17.56 6.20 -7.60
CA ALA A 14 16.85 5.20 -6.81
C ALA A 14 17.26 3.77 -7.18
N VAL A 15 17.46 3.49 -8.47
CA VAL A 15 17.94 2.18 -8.95
C VAL A 15 19.38 1.92 -8.48
N ILE A 16 20.26 2.90 -8.62
CA ILE A 16 21.66 2.79 -8.18
C ILE A 16 21.73 2.59 -6.66
N ALA A 17 21.01 3.41 -5.89
CA ALA A 17 20.96 3.31 -4.44
C ALA A 17 20.35 1.98 -3.98
N GLY A 18 19.29 1.50 -4.65
CA GLY A 18 18.68 0.19 -4.38
C GLY A 18 19.65 -0.95 -4.66
N ALA A 19 20.36 -0.93 -5.78
CA ALA A 19 21.35 -1.96 -6.12
C ALA A 19 22.52 -2.03 -5.12
N LEU A 20 23.02 -0.87 -4.67
CA LEU A 20 24.06 -0.78 -3.64
C LEU A 20 23.55 -1.28 -2.27
N SER A 21 22.35 -0.86 -1.87
CA SER A 21 21.73 -1.35 -0.62
C SER A 21 21.47 -2.85 -0.65
N PHE A 22 21.08 -3.40 -1.81
CA PHE A 22 20.85 -4.82 -2.02
C PHE A 22 22.13 -5.63 -1.80
N ALA A 23 23.24 -5.18 -2.40
CA ALA A 23 24.54 -5.83 -2.26
C ALA A 23 25.00 -5.84 -0.80
N HIS A 24 24.89 -4.72 -0.09
CA HIS A 24 25.31 -4.66 1.33
C HIS A 24 24.46 -5.54 2.25
N LEU A 25 23.15 -5.66 1.99
CA LEU A 25 22.29 -6.57 2.76
C LEU A 25 22.60 -8.03 2.48
N HIS A 26 22.98 -8.35 1.24
CA HIS A 26 23.47 -9.67 0.86
C HIS A 26 24.80 -9.98 1.56
N ASP A 27 25.78 -9.08 1.51
CA ASP A 27 27.07 -9.23 2.18
C ASP A 27 26.91 -9.39 3.70
N LEU A 28 25.99 -8.65 4.31
CA LEU A 28 25.65 -8.78 5.73
C LEU A 28 25.00 -10.13 6.05
N ALA A 29 24.15 -10.65 5.16
CA ALA A 29 23.55 -11.97 5.32
C ALA A 29 24.60 -13.09 5.20
N GLU A 30 25.53 -12.97 4.25
CA GLU A 30 26.65 -13.91 4.11
C GLU A 30 27.58 -13.85 5.33
N ALA A 31 27.94 -12.66 5.81
CA ALA A 31 28.71 -12.48 7.04
C ALA A 31 27.98 -13.02 8.29
N ALA A 32 26.64 -13.00 8.28
CA ALA A 32 25.82 -13.63 9.31
C ALA A 32 25.76 -15.17 9.20
N GLY A 33 26.42 -15.79 8.21
CA GLY A 33 26.47 -17.23 8.00
C GLY A 33 25.33 -17.78 7.13
N GLN A 34 24.51 -16.91 6.54
CA GLN A 34 23.46 -17.29 5.60
C GLN A 34 24.03 -17.28 4.19
N THR A 35 24.48 -18.43 3.69
CA THR A 35 25.16 -18.54 2.38
C THR A 35 24.23 -19.03 1.27
N GLY A 36 24.61 -18.76 0.02
CA GLY A 36 23.87 -19.22 -1.15
C GLY A 36 22.51 -18.55 -1.29
N TRP A 37 21.49 -19.26 -1.79
CA TRP A 37 20.17 -18.69 -2.11
C TRP A 37 19.46 -18.01 -0.92
N LYS A 38 19.80 -18.38 0.33
CA LYS A 38 19.25 -17.78 1.54
C LYS A 38 19.70 -16.33 1.72
N ALA A 39 20.96 -16.03 1.40
CA ALA A 39 21.51 -14.68 1.44
C ALA A 39 20.75 -13.70 0.54
N TRP A 40 20.20 -14.19 -0.56
CA TRP A 40 19.44 -13.41 -1.53
C TRP A 40 17.99 -13.15 -1.07
N ALA A 41 17.41 -14.00 -0.22
CA ALA A 41 16.04 -13.85 0.24
C ALA A 41 15.85 -12.64 1.17
N TYR A 42 16.87 -12.30 1.96
CA TYR A 42 16.84 -11.16 2.88
C TYR A 42 16.62 -9.82 2.17
N PRO A 43 17.47 -9.38 1.23
CA PRO A 43 17.27 -8.11 0.54
C PRO A 43 16.00 -8.10 -0.32
N VAL A 44 15.62 -9.22 -0.94
CA VAL A 44 14.34 -9.32 -1.67
C VAL A 44 13.14 -9.05 -0.76
N SER A 45 13.15 -9.57 0.48
CA SER A 45 12.09 -9.31 1.45
C SER A 45 12.00 -7.84 1.86
N VAL A 46 13.14 -7.15 2.00
CA VAL A 46 13.23 -5.72 2.31
C VAL A 46 12.61 -4.90 1.19
N ASP A 47 12.97 -5.21 -0.06
CA ASP A 47 12.51 -4.48 -1.24
C ASP A 47 11.01 -4.61 -1.43
N LEU A 48 10.45 -5.82 -1.25
CA LEU A 48 9.00 -6.02 -1.33
C LEU A 48 8.24 -5.24 -0.25
N LEU A 49 8.78 -5.15 0.97
CA LEU A 49 8.21 -4.31 2.02
C LEU A 49 8.28 -2.82 1.64
N LEU A 50 9.40 -2.36 1.10
CA LEU A 50 9.59 -0.97 0.66
C LEU A 50 8.60 -0.59 -0.45
N VAL A 51 8.37 -1.49 -1.40
CA VAL A 51 7.38 -1.32 -2.47
C VAL A 51 5.96 -1.27 -1.91
N ALA A 52 5.60 -2.16 -0.98
CA ALA A 52 4.29 -2.17 -0.34
C ALA A 52 4.02 -0.88 0.46
N VAL A 53 5.02 -0.42 1.23
CA VAL A 53 4.98 0.86 1.96
C VAL A 53 4.82 2.04 1.01
N TRP A 54 5.61 2.09 -0.05
CA TRP A 54 5.58 3.18 -1.05
C TRP A 54 4.22 3.29 -1.72
N ARG A 55 3.68 2.16 -2.20
CA ARG A 55 2.34 2.10 -2.80
C ARG A 55 1.29 2.66 -1.86
N ARG A 56 1.42 2.37 -0.57
CA ARG A 56 0.48 2.82 0.46
C ARG A 56 0.59 4.30 0.80
N LEU A 57 1.82 4.83 0.90
CA LEU A 57 2.06 6.26 1.14
C LEU A 57 1.58 7.13 -0.04
N ARG A 58 1.55 6.58 -1.27
CA ARG A 58 0.99 7.29 -2.44
C ARG A 58 -0.53 7.41 -2.41
N THR A 59 -1.24 6.49 -1.78
CA THR A 59 -2.70 6.49 -1.74
C THR A 59 -3.23 7.19 -0.50
N GLU A 60 -2.59 7.01 0.66
CA GLU A 60 -3.09 7.54 1.93
C GLU A 60 -1.95 7.90 2.89
N ARG A 61 -2.08 9.00 3.64
CA ARG A 61 -1.12 9.38 4.68
C ARG A 61 -1.34 8.56 5.96
N SER A 62 -1.00 7.28 5.91
CA SER A 62 -1.13 6.35 7.02
C SER A 62 0.06 6.43 7.99
N ARG A 63 -0.21 6.62 9.30
CA ARG A 63 0.82 6.57 10.35
C ARG A 63 1.49 5.19 10.43
N LEU A 64 0.76 4.12 10.14
CA LEU A 64 1.30 2.76 10.12
C LEU A 64 2.24 2.55 8.92
N ALA A 65 1.88 3.09 7.74
CA ALA A 65 2.78 3.09 6.58
C ALA A 65 4.07 3.88 6.84
N TRP A 66 3.96 5.04 7.52
CA TRP A 66 5.10 5.84 7.94
C TRP A 66 6.00 5.12 8.95
N PHE A 67 5.42 4.44 9.93
CA PHE A 67 6.16 3.63 10.90
C PHE A 67 6.98 2.55 10.19
N TRP A 68 6.35 1.77 9.30
CA TRP A 68 7.04 0.71 8.56
C TRP A 68 8.05 1.24 7.53
N PHE A 69 7.80 2.42 6.95
CA PHE A 69 8.78 3.13 6.12
C PHE A 69 10.05 3.45 6.91
N LEU A 70 9.91 4.01 8.11
CA LEU A 70 11.03 4.36 8.97
C LEU A 70 11.83 3.12 9.39
N VAL A 71 11.14 2.02 9.73
CA VAL A 71 11.77 0.74 10.06
C VAL A 71 12.61 0.20 8.89
N ALA A 72 12.05 0.20 7.67
CA ALA A 72 12.78 -0.23 6.47
C ALA A 72 13.97 0.68 6.14
N LEU A 73 13.80 2.00 6.32
CA LEU A 73 14.85 2.99 6.09
C LEU A 73 16.01 2.85 7.08
N VAL A 74 15.71 2.63 8.37
CA VAL A 74 16.73 2.35 9.39
C VAL A 74 17.47 1.05 9.10
N ALA A 75 16.78 0.00 8.63
CA ALA A 75 17.43 -1.26 8.26
C ALA A 75 18.38 -1.11 7.06
N SER A 76 17.94 -0.44 5.99
CA SER A 76 18.77 -0.17 4.80
C SER A 76 19.95 0.75 5.13
N LEU A 77 19.72 1.82 5.90
CA LEU A 77 20.79 2.73 6.34
C LEU A 77 21.76 2.04 7.30
N GLY A 78 21.25 1.22 8.22
CA GLY A 78 22.05 0.43 9.15
C GLY A 78 22.98 -0.56 8.45
N ALA A 79 22.51 -1.21 7.38
CA ALA A 79 23.34 -2.07 6.53
C ALA A 79 24.48 -1.28 5.87
N ASN A 80 24.21 -0.08 5.35
CA ASN A 80 25.23 0.79 4.75
C ASN A 80 26.25 1.32 5.76
N ILE A 81 25.83 1.60 6.99
CA ILE A 81 26.72 2.03 8.08
C ILE A 81 27.61 0.87 8.55
N ALA A 82 27.05 -0.35 8.60
CA ALA A 82 27.79 -1.55 8.98
C ALA A 82 28.93 -1.87 8.00
N THR A 83 28.68 -1.77 6.69
CA THR A 83 29.70 -1.99 5.65
C THR A 83 30.70 -0.84 5.50
N ALA A 84 30.40 0.35 5.99
CA ALA A 84 31.32 1.51 5.99
C ALA A 84 32.49 1.40 7.01
N GLY A 85 32.67 0.24 7.67
CA GLY A 85 33.80 -0.03 8.56
C GLY A 85 33.58 0.36 10.03
N LEU A 86 32.35 0.74 10.40
CA LEU A 86 31.97 1.02 11.80
C LEU A 86 31.70 -0.26 12.62
N LEU A 87 31.53 -1.40 11.94
CA LEU A 87 31.35 -2.71 12.56
C LEU A 87 32.43 -3.67 12.05
N ASP A 88 33.06 -4.41 12.96
CA ASP A 88 33.97 -5.48 12.61
C ASP A 88 33.16 -6.66 12.06
N LEU A 89 33.18 -6.82 10.74
CA LEU A 89 32.39 -7.83 10.03
C LEU A 89 32.90 -9.25 10.28
N GLU A 90 34.12 -9.42 10.78
CA GLU A 90 34.61 -10.74 11.24
C GLU A 90 34.00 -11.13 12.60
N HIS A 91 33.58 -10.15 13.41
CA HIS A 91 33.01 -10.37 14.75
C HIS A 91 31.70 -9.60 14.94
N VAL A 92 30.69 -9.91 14.11
CA VAL A 92 29.36 -9.32 14.24
C VAL A 92 28.71 -9.71 15.58
N PRO A 93 28.33 -8.74 16.44
CA PRO A 93 27.65 -9.00 17.71
C PRO A 93 26.40 -9.89 17.56
N ALA A 94 26.19 -10.80 18.51
CA ALA A 94 25.08 -11.76 18.46
C ALA A 94 23.70 -11.09 18.33
N TRP A 95 23.49 -9.94 18.97
CA TRP A 95 22.23 -9.19 18.88
C TRP A 95 21.96 -8.65 17.46
N LEU A 96 22.99 -8.24 16.71
CA LEU A 96 22.84 -7.83 15.31
C LEU A 96 22.48 -9.03 14.43
N ARG A 97 23.11 -10.19 14.67
CA ARG A 97 22.80 -11.43 13.94
C ARG A 97 21.36 -11.87 14.18
N ILE A 98 20.88 -11.77 15.42
CA ILE A 98 19.48 -12.04 15.77
C ILE A 98 18.52 -11.06 15.08
N LEU A 99 18.87 -9.77 15.04
CA LEU A 99 18.05 -8.74 14.38
C LEU A 99 17.95 -8.97 12.87
N VAL A 100 19.07 -9.23 12.19
CA VAL A 100 19.12 -9.57 10.76
C VAL A 100 18.38 -10.88 10.48
N ALA A 101 18.58 -11.91 11.31
CA ALA A 101 17.90 -13.19 11.16
C ALA A 101 16.39 -13.10 11.40
N GLY A 102 15.94 -12.22 12.31
CA GLY A 102 14.53 -11.97 12.61
C GLY A 102 13.84 -11.04 11.61
N TRP A 103 14.60 -10.38 10.73
CA TRP A 103 14.08 -9.42 9.77
C TRP A 103 12.98 -9.95 8.84
N PRO A 104 13.07 -11.16 8.25
CA PRO A 104 12.01 -11.68 7.36
C PRO A 104 10.64 -11.77 8.04
N ALA A 105 10.61 -12.08 9.34
CA ALA A 105 9.36 -12.13 10.12
C ALA A 105 8.78 -10.73 10.35
N LEU A 106 9.63 -9.73 10.62
CA LEU A 106 9.21 -8.33 10.75
C LEU A 106 8.69 -7.77 9.42
N ALA A 107 9.38 -8.08 8.31
CA ALA A 107 8.95 -7.67 6.98
C ALA A 107 7.62 -8.32 6.58
N PHE A 108 7.43 -9.60 6.90
CA PHE A 108 6.15 -10.28 6.69
C PHE A 108 5.03 -9.68 7.55
N LEU A 109 5.28 -9.40 8.82
CA LEU A 109 4.31 -8.76 9.72
C LEU A 109 3.93 -7.36 9.20
N GLY A 110 4.93 -6.55 8.84
CA GLY A 110 4.68 -5.22 8.28
C GLY A 110 3.92 -5.27 6.97
N GLY A 111 4.34 -6.14 6.03
CA GLY A 111 3.67 -6.33 4.75
C GLY A 111 2.22 -6.81 4.92
N THR A 112 1.96 -7.76 5.80
CA THR A 112 0.60 -8.27 6.07
C THR A 112 -0.27 -7.22 6.74
N LEU A 113 0.24 -6.50 7.74
CA LEU A 113 -0.48 -5.38 8.37
C LEU A 113 -0.73 -4.25 7.39
N LEU A 114 0.17 -3.97 6.45
CA LEU A 114 -0.04 -2.93 5.45
C LEU A 114 -1.01 -3.35 4.35
N ALA A 115 -1.01 -4.62 3.97
CA ALA A 115 -1.87 -5.18 2.92
C ALA A 115 -3.29 -5.53 3.40
N HIS A 116 -3.47 -5.86 4.68
CA HIS A 116 -4.73 -6.36 5.23
C HIS A 116 -5.35 -5.42 6.28
N GLN A 117 -5.10 -4.11 6.19
CA GLN A 117 -5.95 -3.19 6.94
C GLN A 117 -7.35 -3.18 6.33
N PRO A 118 -8.42 -3.18 7.15
CA PRO A 118 -9.76 -2.95 6.63
C PRO A 118 -9.77 -1.59 5.93
N THR A 119 -9.90 -1.63 4.61
CA THR A 119 -10.08 -0.43 3.80
C THR A 119 -11.54 -0.03 3.93
N ASP A 120 -11.84 0.95 4.79
CA ASP A 120 -13.18 1.56 4.86
C ASP A 120 -13.56 2.29 3.56
N HIS A 121 -12.61 2.48 2.63
CA HIS A 121 -12.90 2.98 1.29
C HIS A 121 -13.37 1.84 0.37
N GLN A 122 -14.62 1.44 0.52
CA GLN A 122 -15.34 0.85 -0.61
C GLN A 122 -15.58 2.01 -1.59
N PRO A 123 -15.00 1.97 -2.82
CA PRO A 123 -15.23 3.03 -3.79
C PRO A 123 -16.73 3.17 -4.00
N ALA A 124 -17.24 4.40 -3.87
CA ALA A 124 -18.66 4.69 -4.10
C ALA A 124 -19.06 4.06 -5.45
N PRO A 125 -20.16 3.29 -5.52
CA PRO A 125 -20.52 2.59 -6.72
C PRO A 125 -20.65 3.60 -7.87
N VAL A 126 -19.96 3.35 -8.98
CA VAL A 126 -20.06 4.19 -10.18
C VAL A 126 -21.47 4.03 -10.72
N VAL A 127 -22.32 5.02 -10.46
CA VAL A 127 -23.72 5.01 -10.90
C VAL A 127 -23.76 5.35 -12.40
N PRO A 128 -24.30 4.47 -13.26
CA PRO A 128 -24.47 4.79 -14.67
C PRO A 128 -25.41 6.01 -14.86
N PRO A 129 -25.11 6.95 -15.77
CA PRO A 129 -25.95 8.14 -15.97
C PRO A 129 -27.39 7.79 -16.36
N ALA A 130 -27.60 6.72 -17.12
CA ALA A 130 -28.94 6.22 -17.46
C ALA A 130 -29.77 5.83 -16.22
N LEU A 131 -29.11 5.32 -15.17
CA LEU A 131 -29.77 4.96 -13.91
C LEU A 131 -30.15 6.21 -13.10
N ILE A 132 -29.31 7.25 -13.14
CA ILE A 132 -29.61 8.56 -12.54
C ILE A 132 -30.82 9.19 -13.21
N ASP A 133 -30.88 9.17 -14.55
CA ASP A 133 -32.01 9.72 -15.29
C ASP A 133 -33.31 8.98 -15.00
N HIS A 134 -33.25 7.66 -14.88
CA HIS A 134 -34.40 6.84 -14.50
C HIS A 134 -34.84 7.12 -13.06
N ALA A 135 -33.89 7.19 -12.12
CA ALA A 135 -34.16 7.53 -10.73
C ALA A 135 -34.77 8.94 -10.58
N ARG A 136 -34.32 9.92 -11.37
CA ARG A 136 -34.91 11.27 -11.38
C ARG A 136 -36.37 11.25 -11.84
N LYS A 137 -36.73 10.43 -12.82
CA LYS A 137 -38.13 10.25 -13.25
C LYS A 137 -38.97 9.65 -12.11
N VAL A 138 -38.48 8.59 -11.48
CA VAL A 138 -39.16 7.95 -10.33
C VAL A 138 -39.31 8.90 -9.15
N ALA A 139 -38.28 9.68 -8.83
CA ALA A 139 -38.31 10.70 -7.78
C ALA A 139 -39.35 11.79 -8.07
N THR A 140 -39.43 12.23 -9.32
CA THR A 140 -40.42 13.23 -9.75
C THR A 140 -41.84 12.70 -9.61
N GLU A 141 -42.09 11.47 -10.06
CA GLU A 141 -43.40 10.80 -9.92
C GLU A 141 -43.79 10.58 -8.46
N HIS A 142 -42.82 10.24 -7.61
CA HIS A 142 -43.06 10.11 -6.18
C HIS A 142 -43.49 11.45 -5.58
N ARG A 143 -42.73 12.52 -5.86
CA ARG A 143 -43.03 13.87 -5.36
C ARG A 143 -44.39 14.37 -5.83
N THR A 144 -44.78 14.14 -7.08
CA THR A 144 -46.11 14.54 -7.56
C THR A 144 -47.25 13.77 -6.91
N ARG A 145 -47.02 12.49 -6.55
CA ARG A 145 -48.03 11.63 -5.94
C ARG A 145 -48.16 11.81 -4.42
N THR A 146 -47.05 11.99 -3.70
CA THR A 146 -47.02 12.01 -2.23
C THR A 146 -46.72 13.39 -1.63
N GLY A 147 -46.20 14.32 -2.43
CA GLY A 147 -45.73 15.62 -1.96
C GLY A 147 -44.39 15.57 -1.23
N THR A 148 -43.78 14.40 -1.07
CA THR A 148 -42.51 14.21 -0.35
C THR A 148 -41.37 13.75 -1.26
N GLU A 149 -40.13 14.07 -0.87
CA GLU A 149 -38.94 13.55 -1.54
C GLU A 149 -38.84 12.03 -1.37
N ILE A 150 -38.23 11.38 -2.37
CA ILE A 150 -38.08 9.92 -2.34
C ILE A 150 -36.93 9.54 -1.41
N ASP A 151 -37.20 8.66 -0.45
CA ASP A 151 -36.18 8.12 0.44
C ASP A 151 -35.41 6.94 -0.21
N THR A 152 -34.25 6.61 0.34
CA THR A 152 -33.38 5.54 -0.14
C THR A 152 -34.07 4.17 -0.18
N ALA A 153 -34.88 3.84 0.83
CA ALA A 153 -35.55 2.54 0.91
C ALA A 153 -36.64 2.40 -0.16
N THR A 154 -37.39 3.48 -0.41
CA THR A 154 -38.42 3.57 -1.44
C THR A 154 -37.81 3.53 -2.84
N LEU A 155 -36.71 4.25 -3.08
CA LEU A 155 -35.99 4.21 -4.35
C LEU A 155 -35.43 2.80 -4.62
N ARG A 156 -34.86 2.16 -3.60
CA ARG A 156 -34.37 0.78 -3.64
C ARG A 156 -35.47 -0.20 -4.05
N ALA A 157 -36.62 -0.13 -3.38
CA ALA A 157 -37.75 -1.01 -3.65
C ALA A 157 -38.34 -0.81 -5.05
N ARG A 158 -38.35 0.43 -5.55
CA ARG A 158 -38.86 0.78 -6.90
C ARG A 158 -37.92 0.33 -8.02
N LEU A 159 -36.61 0.46 -7.83
CA LEU A 159 -35.61 0.18 -8.86
C LEU A 159 -35.02 -1.23 -8.78
N GLY A 160 -35.24 -1.97 -7.70
CA GLY A 160 -34.70 -3.32 -7.51
C GLY A 160 -33.16 -3.34 -7.39
N ILE A 161 -32.57 -2.25 -6.92
CA ILE A 161 -31.11 -2.06 -6.82
C ILE A 161 -30.57 -2.31 -5.40
N PRO A 162 -29.26 -2.51 -5.21
CA PRO A 162 -28.64 -2.58 -3.89
C PRO A 162 -28.81 -1.29 -3.08
N GLU A 163 -28.74 -1.39 -1.75
CA GLU A 163 -28.98 -0.27 -0.82
C GLU A 163 -27.91 0.82 -0.92
N ASP A 164 -26.66 0.39 -1.07
CA ASP A 164 -25.49 1.20 -1.35
C ASP A 164 -25.59 1.98 -2.68
N LEU A 165 -26.18 1.38 -3.72
CA LEU A 165 -26.43 2.08 -4.99
C LEU A 165 -27.59 3.08 -4.87
N ALA A 166 -28.67 2.72 -4.16
CA ALA A 166 -29.78 3.62 -3.91
C ALA A 166 -29.35 4.83 -3.07
N GLY A 167 -28.52 4.61 -2.04
CA GLY A 167 -27.98 5.68 -1.21
C GLY A 167 -27.16 6.68 -2.02
N ALA A 168 -26.25 6.17 -2.87
CA ALA A 168 -25.47 7.02 -3.76
C ALA A 168 -26.34 7.85 -4.72
N ILE A 169 -27.44 7.28 -5.23
CA ILE A 169 -28.37 7.99 -6.12
C ILE A 169 -29.15 9.06 -5.36
N VAL A 170 -29.68 8.77 -4.17
CA VAL A 170 -30.41 9.75 -3.35
C VAL A 170 -29.51 10.93 -3.00
N THR A 171 -28.24 10.70 -2.64
CA THR A 171 -27.28 11.78 -2.40
C THR A 171 -27.04 12.66 -3.64
N GLN A 172 -27.18 12.12 -4.85
CA GLN A 172 -27.05 12.89 -6.11
C GLN A 172 -28.36 13.58 -6.54
N LEU A 173 -29.50 13.23 -5.95
CA LEU A 173 -30.81 13.80 -6.26
C LEU A 173 -31.24 14.91 -5.28
N ALA A 174 -30.60 14.98 -4.10
CA ALA A 174 -30.75 16.06 -3.12
C ALA A 174 -30.14 17.38 -3.63
#